data_AF-A0A2D9WRF5-F1
#
_entry.id   AF-A0A2D9WRF5-F1
#
_cell.length_a   1.000
_cell.length_b   1.000
_cell.length_c   1.000
_cell.angle_alpha   90.00
_cell.angle_beta   90.00
_cell.angle_gamma   90.00
#
_symmetry.space_group_name_H-M   'P 1'
#
loop_
_entity.id
_entity.type
_entity.pdbx_description
1 polymer ?
#
loop_
_entity_poly.entity_id
_entity_poly.type
_entity_poly.pdbx_seq_one_letter_code
_entity_poly.pdbx_strand_id
1 'polypeptide(L)' 'MARGLNRLILSLLFMFLGPTIVFSAFKNEGHEFYYFVLILGTIFCLMAVYLLYSGIMTIVKSLSEEENNNFQG' A
#
# COMPACT_ATOMS: atom_id res chain seq x y z
N MET A 1 8.99 -15.29 1.93
CA MET A 1 7.74 -15.40 1.15
C MET A 1 6.52 -14.77 1.82
N ALA A 2 5.87 -15.40 2.82
CA ALA A 2 4.54 -14.99 3.33
C ALA A 2 4.42 -13.54 3.81
N ARG A 3 5.48 -12.97 4.42
CA ARG A 3 5.46 -11.58 4.91
C ARG A 3 5.38 -10.53 3.79
N GLY A 4 6.00 -10.82 2.63
CA GLY A 4 5.97 -9.93 1.46
C GLY A 4 4.60 -9.93 0.80
N LEU A 5 4.01 -11.11 0.62
CA LEU A 5 2.67 -11.28 0.06
C LEU A 5 1.59 -10.62 0.95
N ASN A 6 1.66 -10.79 2.28
CA ASN A 6 0.71 -10.14 3.19
C ASN A 6 0.79 -8.60 3.11
N ARG A 7 1.99 -8.03 2.95
CA ARG A 7 2.17 -6.59 2.77
C ARG A 7 1.59 -6.11 1.45
N LEU A 8 1.71 -6.90 0.38
CA LEU A 8 1.09 -6.57 -0.91
C LEU A 8 -0.43 -6.58 -0.85
N ILE A 9 -1.04 -7.64 -0.31
CA ILE A 9 -2.50 -7.73 -0.16
C ILE A 9 -3.02 -6.54 0.66
N LEU A 10 -2.34 -6.21 1.76
CA LEU A 10 -2.70 -5.05 2.57
C LEU A 10 -2.56 -3.73 1.81
N SER A 11 -1.46 -3.55 1.07
CA SER A 11 -1.23 -2.35 0.24
C SER A 11 -2.31 -2.19 -0.83
N LEU A 12 -2.78 -3.30 -1.41
CA LEU A 12 -3.82 -3.31 -2.44
C LEU A 12 -5.15 -2.80 -1.85
N LEU A 13 -5.56 -3.31 -0.69
CA LEU A 13 -6.75 -2.83 0.01
C LEU A 13 -6.64 -1.34 0.36
N PHE A 14 -5.48 -0.91 0.86
CA PHE A 14 -5.20 0.48 1.17
C PHE A 14 -5.25 1.39 -0.07
N MET A 15 -4.79 0.89 -1.23
CA MET A 15 -4.80 1.63 -2.49
C MET A 15 -6.21 1.86 -3.04
N PHE A 16 -7.19 1.03 -2.68
CA PHE A 16 -8.61 1.30 -2.97
C PHE A 16 -9.25 2.19 -1.90
N LEU A 17 -8.91 1.98 -0.63
CA LEU A 17 -9.45 2.75 0.49
C LEU A 17 -9.02 4.23 0.46
N GLY A 18 -7.74 4.52 0.20
CA GLY A 18 -7.19 5.88 0.19
C GLY A 18 -7.95 6.81 -0.78
N PRO A 19 -8.04 6.49 -2.08
CA PRO A 19 -8.80 7.26 -3.05
C PRO A 19 -10.29 7.35 -2.72
N THR A 20 -10.88 6.29 -2.17
CA THR A 20 -12.30 6.29 -1.77
C THR A 20 -12.57 7.28 -0.64
N ILE A 21 -11.68 7.36 0.36
CA ILE A 21 -11.75 8.32 1.46
C ILE A 21 -11.57 9.75 0.93
N VAL A 22 -10.57 9.97 0.07
CA VAL A 22 -10.31 11.29 -0.54
C VAL A 22 -11.48 11.74 -1.42
N PHE A 23 -12.06 10.84 -2.23
CA PHE A 23 -13.23 11.13 -3.05
C PHE A 23 -14.46 11.45 -2.20
N SER A 24 -14.64 10.75 -1.08
CA SER A 24 -15.71 11.05 -0.13
C SER A 24 -15.52 12.39 0.56
N ALA A 25 -14.27 12.81 0.82
CA ALA A 25 -13.97 14.14 1.33
C ALA A 25 -14.37 15.22 0.32
N PHE A 26 -13.98 15.11 -0.95
CA PHE A 26 -14.38 16.05 -2.02
C PHE A 26 -15.90 16.16 -2.20
N LYS A 27 -16.66 15.10 -1.87
CA LYS A 27 -18.14 15.20 -1.88
C LYS A 27 -18.73 15.96 -0.69
N ASN A 28 -17.96 16.13 0.38
CA ASN A 28 -18.37 16.75 1.64
C ASN A 28 -17.58 18.05 1.93
N GLU A 29 -17.22 18.80 0.88
CA GLU A 29 -16.44 20.06 0.93
C GLU A 29 -17.05 21.14 1.84
N GLY A 30 -18.36 21.11 2.07
CA GLY A 30 -19.05 22.07 2.95
C GLY A 30 -18.97 21.76 4.45
N HIS A 31 -18.34 20.65 4.85
CA HIS A 31 -18.29 20.23 6.25
C HIS A 31 -16.95 20.62 6.90
N GLU A 32 -16.96 21.04 8.17
CA GLU A 32 -15.75 21.48 8.90
C GLU A 32 -14.64 20.40 8.96
N PHE A 33 -15.01 19.13 8.81
CA PHE A 33 -14.07 18.00 8.82
C PHE A 33 -13.48 17.68 7.45
N TYR A 34 -13.83 18.42 6.40
CA TYR A 34 -13.32 18.23 5.04
C TYR A 34 -11.78 18.14 5.00
N TYR A 35 -11.11 19.19 5.51
CA TYR A 35 -9.65 19.25 5.53
C TYR A 35 -9.03 18.11 6.33
N PHE A 36 -9.66 17.70 7.43
CA PHE A 36 -9.18 16.59 8.25
C PHE A 36 -9.19 15.27 7.49
N VAL A 37 -10.32 14.92 6.85
CA VAL A 37 -10.46 13.68 6.09
C VAL A 37 -9.58 13.69 4.83
N LEU A 38 -9.45 14.84 4.17
CA LEU A 38 -8.60 15.01 2.99
C LEU A 38 -7.12 14.72 3.30
N ILE A 39 -6.61 15.29 4.39
CA ILE A 39 -5.22 15.08 4.84
C ILE A 39 -5.02 13.61 5.22
N LEU A 40 -5.96 13.04 5.98
CA LEU A 40 -5.87 11.66 6.44
C LEU A 40 -5.88 10.67 5.27
N GLY A 41 -6.76 10.88 4.28
CA GLY A 41 -6.80 10.10 3.05
C GLY A 41 -5.52 10.21 2.21
N THR A 42 -4.94 11.41 2.13
CA THR A 42 -3.66 11.64 1.43
C THR A 42 -2.51 10.88 2.10
N ILE A 43 -2.42 10.93 3.44
CA ILE A 43 -1.42 10.18 4.21
C ILE A 43 -1.60 8.66 3.99
N PHE A 44 -2.84 8.19 3.98
CA PHE A 44 -3.16 6.78 3.69
C PHE A 44 -2.69 6.35 2.31
N CYS A 45 -2.87 7.21 1.31
CA CYS A 45 -2.42 6.98 -0.06
C CYS A 45 -0.88 6.86 -0.14
N LEU A 46 -0.15 7.77 0.52
CA LEU A 46 1.31 7.71 0.60
C LEU A 46 1.79 6.44 1.31
N MET A 47 1.13 6.05 2.41
CA MET A 47 1.42 4.80 3.12
C MET A 47 1.16 3.57 2.25
N ALA A 48 0.08 3.56 1.47
CA ALA A 48 -0.24 2.48 0.55
C ALA A 48 0.89 2.27 -0.48
N VAL A 49 1.38 3.35 -1.08
CA VAL A 49 2.49 3.32 -2.04
C VAL A 49 3.78 2.80 -1.39
N TYR A 50 4.08 3.23 -0.16
CA TYR A 50 5.23 2.74 0.58
C TYR A 50 5.16 1.24 0.90
N LEU A 51 4.00 0.76 1.36
CA LEU A 51 3.74 -0.65 1.64
C LEU A 51 3.84 -1.51 0.37
N LEU A 52 3.32 -1.00 -0.75
CA LEU A 52 3.41 -1.64 -2.06
C LEU A 52 4.87 -1.81 -2.47
N TYR A 53 5.66 -0.73 -2.44
CA TYR A 53 7.09 -0.76 -2.77
C TYR A 53 7.86 -1.75 -1.89
N SER A 54 7.64 -1.71 -0.58
CA SER A 54 8.28 -2.64 0.37
C SER A 54 7.87 -4.10 0.13
N GLY A 55 6.60 -4.35 -0.18
CA GLY A 55 6.09 -5.68 -0.49
C GLY A 55 6.72 -6.27 -1.76
N ILE A 56 6.79 -5.48 -2.83
CA ILE A 56 7.40 -5.89 -4.10
C ILE A 56 8.88 -6.21 -3.89
N MET A 57 9.62 -5.32 -3.23
CA MET A 57 11.06 -5.50 -2.95
C MET A 57 11.33 -6.79 -2.16
N THR A 58 10.45 -7.12 -1.21
CA THR A 58 10.56 -8.35 -0.41
C THR A 58 10.36 -9.60 -1.27
N ILE A 59 9.40 -9.58 -2.21
CA ILE A 59 9.14 -10.70 -3.12
C ILE A 59 10.31 -10.88 -4.09
N VAL A 60 10.75 -9.80 -4.74
CA VAL A 60 11.88 -9.83 -5.68
C VAL A 60 13.13 -10.40 -5.02
N LYS A 61 13.47 -9.91 -3.82
CA LYS A 61 14.61 -10.42 -3.06
C LYS A 61 14.47 -11.91 -2.76
N SER A 62 13.28 -12.36 -2.37
CA SER A 62 13.07 -13.77 -2.06
C SER A 62 13.10 -14.68 -3.29
N LEU A 63 12.66 -14.19 -4.46
CA LEU A 63 12.75 -14.94 -5.71
C LEU A 63 14.21 -15.11 -6.15
N SER A 64 15.02 -14.05 -6.08
CA SER A 64 16.44 -14.12 -6.39
C SER A 64 17.23 -15.01 -5.42
N GLU A 65 16.88 -15.01 -4.13
CA GLU A 65 17.46 -15.92 -3.14
C GLU A 65 17.10 -17.39 -3.42
N GLU A 66 15.83 -17.68 -3.76
CA GLU A 66 15.38 -19.03 -4.10
C GLU A 66 16.06 -19.58 -5.36
N GLU A 67 16.21 -18.74 -6.39
CA GLU A 67 16.97 -19.07 -7.59
C GLU A 67 18.42 -19.46 -7.26
N ASN A 68 19.13 -18.65 -6.47
CA ASN A 68 20.53 -18.90 -6.13
C ASN A 68 20.74 -20.20 -5.35
N ASN A 69 19.81 -20.53 -4.43
CA ASN A 69 19.87 -21.78 -3.67
C ASN A 69 19.64 -23.02 -4.56
N ASN A 70 18.84 -22.91 -5.62
CA ASN A 70 18.54 -24.02 -6.53
C ASN A 70 19.73 -24.35 -7.46
N PHE A 71 20.61 -23.38 -7.74
CA PHE A 71 21.84 -23.60 -8.52
C PHE A 71 23.00 -24.20 -7.71
N GLN A 72 22.94 -24.16 -6.38
CA GLN A 72 23.97 -24.71 -5.48
C GLN A 72 23.63 -26.09 -4.92
N GLY A 73 22.44 -26.62 -5.21
CA GLY A 73 21.93 -27.92 -4.75
C GLY A 73 22.15 -29.06 -5.73
#